data_AF-A0AAU2YZ13-F1
#
_entry.id   AF-A0AAU2YZ13-F1
#
_cell.length_a   1.000
_cell.length_b   1.000
_cell.length_c   1.000
_cell.angle_alpha   90.00
_cell.angle_beta   90.00
_cell.angle_gamma   90.00
#
_symmetry.space_group_name_H-M   'P 1'
#
loop_
_entity.id
_entity.type
_entity.pdbx_description
1 polymer ?
#
loop_
_entity_poly.entity_id
_entity_poly.type
_entity_poly.pdbx_seq_one_letter_code
_entity_poly.pdbx_strand_id
1 'polypeptide(L)'
;MSEVVGSHDLLLVTLDTLRYDVAAELAAAGRIPHLARHLPGGVWEERHAPGSFTYASHQAIFAGFLPTPAAPGPHPRLFAARFAGSETTAERTFVFDAPDLVSALAGAGYRTVCIGGVGFFNRQAPLGSVLPGLFQEAHWEPEFGVASPTSFEAQVSRAEQVVRELPSGQRLFLFVNVSALHQPNWFHRPGATRDAGDSRATHAAALEYVDAHIGRLFAAASSRRRAFAIVCSDHGTAYGDDGYTGHRLGHESVWTVPYAHFFLEPGATAR
;
A
#
# COMPACT_ATOMS: atom_id res chain seq x y z
N MET A 1 -12.99 9.96 -7.80
CA MET A 1 -12.93 8.61 -8.39
C MET A 1 -13.98 8.35 -9.47
N SER A 2 -15.16 8.98 -9.44
CA SER A 2 -16.17 8.83 -10.51
C SER A 2 -15.66 9.16 -11.92
N GLU A 3 -14.73 10.11 -12.05
CA GLU A 3 -14.08 10.48 -13.32
C GLU A 3 -12.81 9.66 -13.64
N VAL A 4 -12.30 8.92 -12.66
CA VAL A 4 -11.02 8.19 -12.72
C VAL A 4 -11.25 6.72 -13.06
N VAL A 5 -12.22 6.09 -12.41
CA VAL A 5 -12.60 4.70 -12.69
C VAL A 5 -13.20 4.62 -14.09
N GLY A 6 -12.68 3.71 -14.91
CA GLY A 6 -13.04 3.52 -16.31
C GLY A 6 -12.10 4.22 -17.30
N SER A 7 -11.27 5.17 -16.85
CA SER A 7 -10.38 5.95 -17.72
C SER A 7 -8.89 5.74 -17.41
N HIS A 8 -8.51 5.65 -16.14
CA HIS A 8 -7.12 5.54 -15.68
C HIS A 8 -6.75 4.12 -15.26
N ASP A 9 -5.46 3.80 -15.24
CA ASP A 9 -4.96 2.67 -14.45
C ASP A 9 -4.97 3.05 -12.96
N LEU A 10 -5.08 2.06 -12.08
CA LEU A 10 -5.12 2.24 -10.64
C LEU A 10 -3.98 1.47 -9.98
N LEU A 11 -3.24 2.15 -9.12
CA LEU A 11 -2.18 1.55 -8.30
C LEU A 11 -2.56 1.73 -6.82
N LEU A 12 -2.62 0.65 -6.06
CA LEU A 12 -2.72 0.68 -4.61
C LEU A 12 -1.50 0.01 -4.00
N VAL A 13 -0.72 0.77 -3.23
CA VAL A 13 0.46 0.28 -2.51
C VAL A 13 0.17 0.36 -1.03
N THR A 14 0.24 -0.79 -0.34
CA THR A 14 0.29 -0.83 1.13
C THR A 14 1.72 -1.09 1.59
N LEU A 15 2.26 -0.13 2.34
CA LEU A 15 3.55 -0.22 3.03
C LEU A 15 3.32 -0.94 4.36
N ASP A 16 3.40 -2.27 4.34
CA ASP A 16 2.96 -3.12 5.44
C ASP A 16 3.70 -2.78 6.74
N THR A 17 2.96 -2.42 7.79
CA THR A 17 3.47 -1.98 9.12
C THR A 17 4.11 -0.59 9.22
N LEU A 18 4.10 0.23 8.16
CA LEU A 18 4.70 1.57 8.19
C LEU A 18 3.99 2.52 9.19
N ARG A 19 4.76 3.05 10.13
CA ARG A 19 4.30 4.04 11.11
C ARG A 19 4.31 5.45 10.50
N TYR A 20 3.34 6.28 10.88
CA TYR A 20 3.29 7.68 10.43
C TYR A 20 4.51 8.50 10.87
N ASP A 21 4.93 8.39 12.13
CA ASP A 21 6.02 9.17 12.71
C ASP A 21 7.34 8.97 11.95
N VAL A 22 7.68 7.72 11.61
CA VAL A 22 8.86 7.38 10.81
C VAL A 22 8.74 7.92 9.38
N ALA A 23 7.58 7.75 8.74
CA ALA A 23 7.36 8.23 7.38
C ALA A 23 7.47 9.76 7.27
N ALA A 24 6.87 10.49 8.22
CA ALA A 24 6.91 11.93 8.30
C ALA A 24 8.32 12.46 8.59
N GLU A 25 9.05 11.85 9.53
CA GLU A 25 10.43 12.21 9.85
C GLU A 25 11.35 12.05 8.62
N LEU A 26 11.25 10.93 7.91
CA LEU A 26 12.08 10.69 6.73
C LEU A 26 11.74 11.62 5.56
N ALA A 27 10.47 11.96 5.37
CA ALA A 27 10.06 12.96 4.38
C ALA A 27 10.66 14.33 4.71
N ALA A 28 10.50 14.79 5.96
CA ALA A 28 11.01 16.08 6.41
C ALA A 28 12.55 16.16 6.35
N ALA A 29 13.24 15.04 6.58
CA ALA A 29 14.69 14.94 6.47
C ALA A 29 15.20 14.78 5.02
N GLY A 30 14.32 14.70 4.02
CA GLY A 30 14.71 14.49 2.62
C GLY A 30 15.31 13.12 2.32
N ARG A 31 15.03 12.11 3.17
CA ARG A 31 15.61 10.76 3.08
C ARG A 31 14.79 9.79 2.23
N ILE A 32 13.59 10.21 1.81
CA ILE A 32 12.73 9.45 0.90
C ILE A 32 12.34 10.29 -0.34
N PRO A 33 13.33 10.76 -1.13
CA PRO A 33 13.08 11.72 -2.22
C PRO A 33 12.18 11.17 -3.33
N HIS A 34 12.19 9.85 -3.59
CA HIS A 34 11.39 9.27 -4.68
C HIS A 34 9.90 9.18 -4.33
N LEU A 35 9.56 8.97 -3.06
CA LEU A 35 8.19 9.09 -2.53
C LEU A 35 7.81 10.57 -2.38
N ALA A 36 8.62 11.34 -1.67
CA ALA A 36 8.30 12.71 -1.26
C ALA A 36 7.94 13.61 -2.44
N ARG A 37 8.61 13.47 -3.60
CA ARG A 37 8.31 14.25 -4.81
C ARG A 37 6.89 14.07 -5.35
N HIS A 38 6.22 12.96 -5.02
CA HIS A 38 4.86 12.66 -5.45
C HIS A 38 3.81 12.99 -4.36
N LEU A 39 4.23 13.16 -3.11
CA LEU A 39 3.33 13.51 -2.03
C LEU A 39 2.79 14.93 -2.24
N PRO A 40 1.47 15.17 -2.05
CA PRO A 40 0.93 16.52 -2.06
C PRO A 40 1.65 17.42 -1.05
N GLY A 41 2.32 18.48 -1.54
CA GLY A 41 3.12 19.37 -0.69
C GLY A 41 4.38 18.74 -0.10
N GLY A 42 4.80 17.57 -0.59
CA GLY A 42 5.97 16.86 -0.07
C GLY A 42 5.75 16.17 1.29
N VAL A 43 4.51 16.08 1.75
CA VAL A 43 4.17 15.60 3.11
C VAL A 43 3.16 14.47 3.09
N TRP A 44 3.28 13.56 4.06
CA TRP A 44 2.28 12.52 4.31
C TRP A 44 1.06 13.09 5.01
N GLU A 45 -0.12 12.62 4.62
CA GLU A 45 -1.33 12.85 5.40
C GLU A 45 -1.38 11.88 6.58
N GLU A 46 -1.61 12.40 7.79
CA GLU A 46 -1.81 11.61 9.00
C GLU A 46 -3.20 10.99 9.03
N ARG A 47 -3.27 9.66 9.09
CA ARG A 47 -4.53 8.92 9.07
C ARG A 47 -4.56 7.80 10.10
N HIS A 48 -5.77 7.39 10.48
CA HIS A 48 -6.01 6.19 11.27
C HIS A 48 -6.24 4.98 10.38
N ALA A 49 -5.51 3.91 10.65
CA ALA A 49 -5.66 2.61 10.03
C ALA A 49 -7.09 2.06 10.25
N PRO A 50 -7.68 1.36 9.27
CA PRO A 50 -9.00 0.77 9.43
C PRO A 50 -8.98 -0.54 10.23
N GLY A 51 -7.79 -1.06 10.58
CA GLY A 51 -7.60 -2.20 11.48
C GLY A 51 -6.17 -2.27 11.98
N SER A 52 -5.94 -2.94 13.11
CA SER A 52 -4.63 -2.99 13.78
C SER A 52 -3.68 -4.09 13.30
N PHE A 53 -4.04 -4.80 12.22
CA PHE A 53 -3.20 -5.82 11.60
C PHE A 53 -3.64 -6.11 10.16
N THR A 54 -2.76 -6.72 9.37
CA THR A 54 -2.90 -6.88 7.92
C THR A 54 -4.26 -7.38 7.48
N TYR A 55 -4.76 -8.51 8.01
CA TYR A 55 -5.99 -9.11 7.50
C TYR A 55 -7.21 -8.20 7.70
N ALA A 56 -7.41 -7.69 8.90
CA ALA A 56 -8.55 -6.81 9.20
C ALA A 56 -8.47 -5.50 8.42
N SER A 57 -7.27 -4.91 8.35
CA SER A 57 -7.08 -3.66 7.61
C SER A 57 -7.35 -3.83 6.12
N HIS A 58 -6.85 -4.90 5.50
CA HIS A 58 -7.06 -5.12 4.07
C HIS A 58 -8.50 -5.53 3.70
N GLN A 59 -9.23 -6.23 4.57
CA GLN A 59 -10.67 -6.43 4.40
C GLN A 59 -11.41 -5.08 4.32
N ALA A 60 -11.08 -4.15 5.21
CA ALA A 60 -11.67 -2.82 5.22
C ALA A 60 -11.25 -1.98 3.99
N ILE A 61 -9.96 -1.99 3.64
CA ILE A 61 -9.41 -1.30 2.45
C ILE A 61 -10.12 -1.79 1.19
N PHE A 62 -10.25 -3.10 1.00
CA PHE A 62 -10.94 -3.67 -0.16
C PHE A 62 -12.46 -3.46 -0.10
N ALA A 63 -13.06 -3.22 1.07
CA ALA A 63 -14.44 -2.73 1.16
C ALA A 63 -14.60 -1.22 0.88
N GLY A 64 -13.51 -0.50 0.60
CA GLY A 64 -13.49 0.95 0.32
C GLY A 64 -13.21 1.83 1.54
N PHE A 65 -12.90 1.24 2.69
CA PHE A 65 -12.47 1.97 3.89
C PHE A 65 -10.95 2.08 3.91
N LEU A 66 -10.42 3.04 3.15
CA LEU A 66 -9.02 3.46 3.24
C LEU A 66 -8.72 4.06 4.64
N PRO A 67 -7.44 4.21 5.03
CA PRO A 67 -7.11 4.96 6.24
C PRO A 67 -7.85 6.30 6.28
N THR A 68 -8.41 6.62 7.45
CA THR A 68 -9.29 7.78 7.67
C THR A 68 -8.47 8.96 8.17
N PRO A 69 -8.67 10.20 7.67
CA PRO A 69 -7.97 11.37 8.20
C PRO A 69 -8.04 11.43 9.74
N ALA A 70 -6.90 11.73 10.39
CA ALA A 70 -6.81 11.74 11.86
C ALA A 70 -7.57 12.92 12.51
N ALA A 71 -8.01 13.90 11.72
CA ALA A 71 -8.84 15.00 12.17
C ALA A 71 -10.30 14.56 12.43
N PRO A 72 -11.01 15.16 13.41
CA PRO A 72 -12.43 14.91 13.63
C PRO A 72 -13.31 15.29 12.42
N GLY A 73 -14.43 14.58 12.25
CA GLY A 73 -15.48 14.94 11.29
C GLY A 73 -15.73 13.90 10.20
N PRO A 74 -16.77 14.11 9.37
CA PRO A 74 -17.03 13.24 8.24
C PRO A 74 -15.99 13.47 7.13
N HIS A 75 -15.42 12.38 6.63
CA HIS A 75 -14.42 12.41 5.56
C HIS A 75 -14.95 11.69 4.33
N PRO A 76 -15.13 12.39 3.19
CA PRO A 76 -15.55 11.76 1.95
C PRO A 76 -14.60 10.63 1.54
N ARG A 77 -15.16 9.47 1.21
CA ARG A 77 -14.36 8.32 0.76
C ARG A 77 -14.11 8.37 -0.75
N LEU A 78 -12.95 7.88 -1.18
CA LEU A 78 -12.65 7.69 -2.61
C LEU A 78 -13.55 6.62 -3.23
N PHE A 79 -13.79 5.54 -2.48
CA PHE A 79 -14.60 4.40 -2.87
C PHE A 79 -15.61 4.07 -1.78
N ALA A 80 -16.80 3.63 -2.16
CA ALA A 80 -17.80 3.21 -1.19
C ALA A 80 -18.66 2.07 -1.73
N ALA A 81 -18.65 0.92 -1.05
CA ALA A 81 -19.66 -0.11 -1.27
C ALA A 81 -21.03 0.43 -0.87
N ARG A 82 -22.07 0.07 -1.63
CA ARG A 82 -23.46 0.42 -1.31
C ARG A 82 -23.96 -0.46 -0.16
N PHE A 83 -24.18 0.14 1.00
CA PHE A 83 -24.87 -0.47 2.13
C PHE A 83 -25.63 0.59 2.94
N ALA A 84 -26.66 0.18 3.69
CA ALA A 84 -27.42 1.07 4.54
C ALA A 84 -26.52 1.68 5.63
N GLY A 85 -26.54 3.01 5.80
CA GLY A 85 -25.70 3.71 6.77
C GLY A 85 -24.35 4.21 6.25
N SER A 86 -24.11 4.18 4.93
CA SER A 86 -22.93 4.84 4.33
C SER A 86 -23.10 6.37 4.31
N GLU A 87 -22.68 7.05 5.38
CA GLU A 87 -22.84 8.50 5.57
C GLU A 87 -21.74 9.35 4.90
N THR A 88 -20.64 8.74 4.44
CA THR A 88 -19.43 9.45 3.94
C THR A 88 -19.25 9.41 2.43
N THR A 89 -20.34 9.25 1.68
CA THR A 89 -20.36 9.28 0.21
C THR A 89 -20.55 10.71 -0.30
N ALA A 90 -19.72 11.15 -1.25
CA ALA A 90 -19.83 12.45 -1.90
C ALA A 90 -19.91 12.32 -3.44
N GLU A 91 -20.16 13.42 -4.16
CA GLU A 91 -20.32 13.45 -5.63
C GLU A 91 -19.17 12.78 -6.39
N ARG A 92 -17.93 12.93 -5.90
CA ARG A 92 -16.73 12.36 -6.54
C ARG A 92 -16.39 10.94 -6.07
N THR A 93 -17.13 10.37 -5.13
CA THR A 93 -16.93 9.00 -4.64
C THR A 93 -17.33 8.00 -5.71
N PHE A 94 -16.49 6.99 -5.97
CA PHE A 94 -16.90 5.85 -6.78
C PHE A 94 -17.72 4.90 -5.91
N VAL A 95 -19.04 4.99 -6.04
CA VAL A 95 -19.99 4.11 -5.36
C VAL A 95 -20.18 2.85 -6.19
N PHE A 96 -20.03 1.68 -5.57
CA PHE A 96 -20.16 0.40 -6.25
C PHE A 96 -21.14 -0.54 -5.54
N ASP A 97 -21.72 -1.44 -6.32
CA ASP A 97 -22.64 -2.48 -5.85
C ASP A 97 -22.00 -3.86 -6.10
N ALA A 98 -21.04 -4.19 -5.23
CA ALA A 98 -20.24 -5.40 -5.26
C ALA A 98 -19.74 -5.70 -3.82
N PRO A 99 -19.38 -6.95 -3.50
CA PRO A 99 -18.91 -7.29 -2.15
C PRO A 99 -17.62 -6.58 -1.74
N ASP A 100 -16.80 -6.18 -2.72
CA ASP A 100 -15.52 -5.51 -2.52
C ASP A 100 -15.12 -4.70 -3.77
N LEU A 101 -14.17 -3.79 -3.60
CA LEU A 101 -13.62 -2.89 -4.61
C LEU A 101 -12.93 -3.67 -5.74
N VAL A 102 -12.29 -4.80 -5.44
CA VAL A 102 -11.58 -5.61 -6.44
C VAL A 102 -12.59 -6.19 -7.42
N SER A 103 -13.67 -6.78 -6.89
CA SER A 103 -14.82 -7.27 -7.67
C SER A 103 -15.49 -6.15 -8.46
N ALA A 104 -15.69 -4.97 -7.86
CA ALA A 104 -16.26 -3.80 -8.55
C ALA A 104 -15.41 -3.33 -9.73
N LEU A 105 -14.09 -3.25 -9.55
CA LEU A 105 -13.15 -2.84 -10.59
C LEU A 105 -13.07 -3.88 -11.71
N ALA A 106 -13.07 -5.18 -11.37
CA ALA A 106 -13.18 -6.25 -12.36
C ALA A 106 -14.46 -6.11 -13.20
N GLY A 107 -15.61 -5.84 -12.57
CA GLY A 107 -16.87 -5.55 -13.24
C GLY A 107 -16.84 -4.30 -14.13
N ALA A 108 -16.02 -3.31 -13.78
CA ALA A 108 -15.74 -2.11 -14.60
C ALA A 108 -14.70 -2.35 -15.72
N GLY A 109 -14.33 -3.60 -15.97
CA GLY A 109 -13.43 -4.01 -17.05
C GLY A 109 -11.95 -3.79 -16.74
N TYR A 110 -11.56 -3.70 -15.47
CA TYR A 110 -10.15 -3.74 -15.07
C TYR A 110 -9.63 -5.17 -15.01
N ARG A 111 -8.37 -5.36 -15.38
CA ARG A 111 -7.57 -6.51 -14.97
C ARG A 111 -7.13 -6.24 -13.54
N THR A 112 -7.51 -7.10 -12.59
CA THR A 112 -7.12 -6.94 -11.18
C THR A 112 -5.96 -7.87 -10.84
N VAL A 113 -4.85 -7.29 -10.37
CA VAL A 113 -3.62 -8.04 -10.06
C VAL A 113 -3.13 -7.71 -8.65
N CYS A 114 -2.83 -8.74 -7.87
CA CYS A 114 -2.22 -8.64 -6.56
C CYS A 114 -0.77 -9.13 -6.61
N ILE A 115 0.17 -8.34 -6.08
CA ILE A 115 1.53 -8.78 -5.77
C ILE A 115 1.66 -8.79 -4.24
N GLY A 116 1.66 -10.00 -3.69
CA GLY A 116 1.68 -10.24 -2.24
C GLY A 116 3.08 -10.18 -1.65
N GLY A 117 3.19 -9.81 -0.37
CA GLY A 117 4.45 -9.79 0.37
C GLY A 117 4.37 -10.54 1.70
N VAL A 118 3.35 -10.27 2.51
CA VAL A 118 3.23 -10.83 3.87
C VAL A 118 2.36 -12.09 3.93
N GLY A 119 2.28 -12.72 5.10
CA GLY A 119 1.65 -14.03 5.29
C GLY A 119 0.18 -14.14 4.84
N PHE A 120 -0.57 -13.04 4.87
CA PHE A 120 -1.97 -13.02 4.39
C PHE A 120 -2.11 -12.92 2.87
N PHE A 121 -0.99 -12.71 2.16
CA PHE A 121 -0.93 -12.64 0.70
C PHE A 121 0.01 -13.68 0.08
N ASN A 122 0.60 -14.57 0.88
CA ASN A 122 1.65 -15.48 0.42
C ASN A 122 1.16 -16.73 -0.31
N ARG A 123 -0.15 -17.01 -0.29
CA ARG A 123 -0.80 -18.16 -0.93
C ARG A 123 -0.30 -19.55 -0.48
N GLN A 124 0.52 -19.62 0.57
CA GLN A 124 1.11 -20.88 1.04
C GLN A 124 0.13 -21.69 1.90
N ALA A 125 -0.67 -21.01 2.72
CA ALA A 125 -1.71 -21.60 3.54
C ALA A 125 -3.10 -21.15 3.03
N PRO A 126 -4.19 -21.90 3.34
CA PRO A 126 -5.54 -21.48 2.95
C PRO A 126 -5.89 -20.05 3.36
N LEU A 127 -5.49 -19.63 4.57
CA LEU A 127 -5.68 -18.26 5.04
C LEU A 127 -4.90 -17.22 4.20
N GLY A 128 -3.68 -17.55 3.80
CA GLY A 128 -2.84 -16.71 2.94
C GLY A 128 -3.31 -16.60 1.50
N SER A 129 -4.37 -17.33 1.12
CA SER A 129 -5.00 -17.28 -0.20
C SER A 129 -6.33 -16.50 -0.19
N VAL A 130 -6.85 -16.08 0.97
CA VAL A 130 -8.15 -15.41 1.06
C VAL A 130 -8.13 -14.04 0.39
N LEU A 131 -7.21 -13.15 0.79
CA LEU A 131 -7.11 -11.80 0.20
C LEU A 131 -6.62 -11.84 -1.26
N PRO A 132 -5.58 -12.63 -1.62
CA PRO A 132 -5.22 -12.83 -3.02
C PRO A 132 -6.36 -13.36 -3.89
N GLY A 133 -7.23 -14.20 -3.33
CA GLY A 133 -8.37 -14.81 -4.02
C GLY A 133 -9.44 -13.82 -4.48
N LEU A 134 -9.40 -12.57 -4.02
CA LEU A 134 -10.27 -11.49 -4.52
C LEU A 134 -9.86 -11.00 -5.92
N PHE A 135 -8.60 -11.23 -6.31
CA PHE A 135 -8.03 -10.74 -7.56
C PHE A 135 -8.12 -11.80 -8.66
N GLN A 136 -8.24 -11.34 -9.91
CA GLN A 136 -8.21 -12.25 -11.06
C GLN A 136 -6.80 -12.83 -11.31
N GLU A 137 -5.77 -12.20 -10.76
CA GLU A 137 -4.37 -12.60 -10.82
C GLU A 137 -3.69 -12.29 -9.49
N ALA A 138 -2.92 -13.24 -8.97
CA ALA A 138 -2.15 -13.01 -7.75
C ALA A 138 -0.76 -13.66 -7.84
N HIS A 139 0.27 -12.91 -7.47
CA HIS A 139 1.66 -13.35 -7.47
C HIS A 139 2.22 -13.36 -6.06
N TRP A 140 2.97 -14.42 -5.76
CA TRP A 140 3.84 -14.50 -4.60
C TRP A 140 4.99 -15.47 -4.89
N GLU A 141 6.19 -15.10 -4.47
CA GLU A 141 7.41 -15.90 -4.53
C GLU A 141 8.18 -15.70 -3.20
N PRO A 142 9.02 -16.65 -2.77
CA PRO A 142 9.81 -16.50 -1.54
C PRO A 142 10.59 -15.19 -1.48
N GLU A 143 11.09 -14.73 -2.62
CA GLU A 143 11.82 -13.48 -2.78
C GLU A 143 10.97 -12.26 -2.45
N PHE A 144 9.64 -12.33 -2.51
CA PHE A 144 8.74 -11.21 -2.16
C PHE A 144 8.44 -11.16 -0.65
N GLY A 145 8.83 -12.21 0.09
CA GLY A 145 8.48 -12.39 1.50
C GLY A 145 9.25 -11.49 2.46
N VAL A 146 8.74 -11.41 3.69
CA VAL A 146 9.32 -10.61 4.80
C VAL A 146 10.75 -11.00 5.18
N ALA A 147 11.20 -12.21 4.83
CA ALA A 147 12.56 -12.67 5.12
C ALA A 147 13.58 -12.29 4.03
N SER A 148 13.14 -11.68 2.93
CA SER A 148 13.97 -11.34 1.78
C SER A 148 14.47 -9.89 1.86
N PRO A 149 15.80 -9.65 1.91
CA PRO A 149 16.37 -8.30 1.89
C PRO A 149 16.11 -7.53 0.59
N THR A 150 15.77 -8.23 -0.48
CA THR A 150 15.48 -7.66 -1.81
C THR A 150 14.00 -7.76 -2.17
N SER A 151 13.13 -7.86 -1.16
CA SER A 151 11.70 -8.15 -1.37
C SER A 151 10.99 -7.18 -2.29
N PHE A 152 11.12 -5.89 -1.98
CA PHE A 152 10.45 -4.88 -2.77
C PHE A 152 11.00 -4.79 -4.20
N GLU A 153 12.32 -4.90 -4.42
CA GLU A 153 12.89 -4.94 -5.77
C GLU A 153 12.32 -6.10 -6.62
N ALA A 154 12.16 -7.27 -6.01
CA ALA A 154 11.57 -8.44 -6.67
C ALA A 154 10.08 -8.21 -6.98
N GLN A 155 9.32 -7.62 -6.06
CA GLN A 155 7.92 -7.23 -6.28
C GLN A 155 7.77 -6.20 -7.41
N VAL A 156 8.66 -5.21 -7.46
CA VAL A 156 8.71 -4.21 -8.54
C VAL A 156 9.00 -4.87 -9.89
N SER A 157 9.94 -5.82 -9.93
CA SER A 157 10.27 -6.55 -11.16
C SER A 157 9.06 -7.38 -11.66
N ARG A 158 8.27 -7.97 -10.75
CA ARG A 158 7.00 -8.61 -11.11
C ARG A 158 5.96 -7.59 -11.60
N ALA A 159 5.86 -6.42 -10.99
CA ALA A 159 4.96 -5.36 -11.46
C ALA A 159 5.32 -4.90 -12.88
N GLU A 160 6.60 -4.70 -13.17
CA GLU A 160 7.10 -4.37 -14.51
C GLU A 160 6.74 -5.44 -15.55
N GLN A 161 6.79 -6.72 -15.16
CA GLN A 161 6.37 -7.83 -16.02
C GLN A 161 4.86 -7.79 -16.29
N VAL A 162 4.04 -7.70 -15.24
CA VAL A 162 2.57 -7.62 -15.34
C VAL A 162 2.15 -6.49 -16.27
N VAL A 163 2.72 -5.30 -16.10
CA VAL A 163 2.39 -4.13 -16.93
C VAL A 163 2.77 -4.39 -18.39
N ARG A 164 3.96 -4.94 -18.65
CA ARG A 164 4.47 -5.17 -20.01
C ARG A 164 3.66 -6.19 -20.80
N GLU A 165 3.19 -7.23 -20.13
CA GLU A 165 2.41 -8.32 -20.75
C GLU A 165 0.94 -7.94 -20.96
N LEU A 166 0.45 -6.87 -20.32
CA LEU A 166 -0.95 -6.48 -20.38
C LEU A 166 -1.29 -5.73 -21.68
N PRO A 167 -2.32 -6.15 -22.44
CA PRO A 167 -2.76 -5.46 -23.66
C PRO A 167 -3.00 -3.97 -23.43
N SER A 168 -2.59 -3.11 -24.36
CA SER A 168 -2.66 -1.64 -24.20
C SER A 168 -4.08 -1.13 -23.91
N GLY A 169 -5.10 -1.76 -24.50
CA GLY A 169 -6.51 -1.44 -24.26
C GLY A 169 -7.02 -1.85 -22.87
N GLN A 170 -6.36 -2.80 -22.21
CA GLN A 170 -6.77 -3.34 -20.92
C GLN A 170 -6.31 -2.45 -19.77
N ARG A 171 -7.28 -1.89 -19.03
CA ARG A 171 -7.04 -1.15 -17.79
C ARG A 171 -6.58 -2.09 -16.68
N LEU A 172 -5.69 -1.61 -15.84
CA LEU A 172 -5.06 -2.33 -14.75
C LEU A 172 -5.46 -1.72 -13.40
N PHE A 173 -5.89 -2.58 -12.47
CA PHE A 173 -5.83 -2.31 -11.05
C PHE A 173 -4.73 -3.18 -10.46
N LEU A 174 -3.60 -2.57 -10.12
CA LEU A 174 -2.45 -3.23 -9.52
C LEU A 174 -2.43 -2.93 -8.02
N PHE A 175 -2.46 -3.99 -7.21
CA PHE A 175 -2.24 -3.93 -5.79
C PHE A 175 -0.87 -4.51 -5.44
N VAL A 176 -0.10 -3.80 -4.61
CA VAL A 176 1.20 -4.27 -4.10
C VAL A 176 1.21 -4.16 -2.57
N ASN A 177 1.33 -5.30 -1.89
CA ASN A 177 1.55 -5.37 -0.45
C ASN A 177 3.06 -5.47 -0.18
N VAL A 178 3.68 -4.34 0.16
CA VAL A 178 5.13 -4.22 0.34
C VAL A 178 5.54 -4.83 1.68
N SER A 179 6.35 -5.88 1.64
CA SER A 179 6.75 -6.65 2.83
C SER A 179 7.97 -6.11 3.56
N ALA A 180 8.78 -5.27 2.92
CA ALA A 180 10.12 -4.88 3.40
C ALA A 180 10.15 -4.24 4.80
N LEU A 181 9.07 -3.56 5.19
CA LEU A 181 8.99 -2.92 6.51
C LEU A 181 8.50 -3.88 7.61
N HIS A 182 7.76 -4.92 7.25
CA HIS A 182 7.31 -5.93 8.20
C HIS A 182 8.51 -6.71 8.75
N GLN A 183 8.47 -7.04 10.04
CA GLN A 183 9.49 -7.83 10.71
C GLN A 183 9.71 -9.22 10.04
N PRO A 184 10.95 -9.72 9.95
CA PRO A 184 12.21 -9.07 10.31
C PRO A 184 12.59 -7.94 9.34
N ASN A 185 13.06 -6.80 9.84
CA ASN A 185 13.56 -5.69 9.03
C ASN A 185 14.96 -5.19 9.41
N TRP A 186 15.59 -5.80 10.43
CA TRP A 186 16.93 -5.46 10.92
C TRP A 186 17.99 -5.41 9.81
N PHE A 187 17.91 -6.30 8.82
CA PHE A 187 18.90 -6.42 7.75
C PHE A 187 18.92 -5.22 6.78
N HIS A 188 17.92 -4.33 6.82
CA HIS A 188 17.96 -3.10 6.03
C HIS A 188 18.90 -2.04 6.61
N ARG A 189 19.29 -2.15 7.89
CA ARG A 189 20.25 -1.23 8.52
C ARG A 189 21.66 -1.82 8.47
N PRO A 190 22.64 -1.15 7.84
CA PRO A 190 24.02 -1.59 7.87
C PRO A 190 24.54 -1.77 9.30
N GLY A 191 25.15 -2.93 9.58
CA GLY A 191 25.71 -3.27 10.88
C GLY A 191 24.70 -3.75 11.93
N ALA A 192 23.40 -3.74 11.66
CA ALA A 192 22.42 -4.40 12.53
C ALA A 192 22.48 -5.92 12.39
N THR A 193 22.12 -6.62 13.47
CA THR A 193 22.15 -8.09 13.53
C THR A 193 20.79 -8.63 13.95
N ARG A 194 20.54 -9.90 13.64
CA ARG A 194 19.33 -10.60 14.09
C ARG A 194 19.16 -10.57 15.61
N ASP A 195 20.26 -10.67 16.36
CA ASP A 195 20.24 -10.68 17.83
C ASP A 195 19.86 -9.31 18.43
N ALA A 196 20.22 -8.22 17.75
CA ALA A 196 19.79 -6.87 18.12
C ALA A 196 18.29 -6.65 17.86
N GLY A 197 17.69 -7.46 16.99
CA GLY A 197 16.28 -7.40 16.63
C GLY A 197 15.91 -6.17 15.80
N ASP A 198 14.62 -6.06 15.52
CA ASP A 198 14.08 -4.90 14.81
C ASP A 198 13.85 -3.73 15.76
N SER A 199 13.96 -2.52 15.22
CA SER A 199 13.77 -1.28 15.95
C SER A 199 13.15 -0.21 15.03
N ARG A 200 12.73 0.91 15.60
CA ARG A 200 12.35 2.10 14.82
C ARG A 200 13.46 2.51 13.82
N ALA A 201 14.71 2.27 14.17
CA ALA A 201 15.86 2.65 13.35
C ALA A 201 16.10 1.71 12.16
N THR A 202 15.72 0.44 12.27
CA THR A 202 15.75 -0.53 11.15
C THR A 202 14.50 -0.39 10.28
N HIS A 203 13.36 -0.01 10.89
CA HIS A 203 12.14 0.39 10.19
C HIS A 203 12.35 1.57 9.24
N ALA A 204 13.05 2.61 9.72
CA ALA A 204 13.42 3.76 8.89
C ALA A 204 14.31 3.34 7.70
N ALA A 205 15.32 2.51 7.95
CA ALA A 205 16.20 2.00 6.91
C ALA A 205 15.44 1.15 5.86
N ALA A 206 14.44 0.39 6.29
CA ALA A 206 13.56 -0.36 5.38
C ALA A 206 12.72 0.57 4.48
N LEU A 207 12.23 1.70 5.01
CA LEU A 207 11.53 2.69 4.18
C LEU A 207 12.45 3.37 3.17
N GLU A 208 13.70 3.69 3.54
CA GLU A 208 14.70 4.20 2.60
C GLU A 208 15.01 3.19 1.49
N TYR A 209 15.10 1.89 1.83
CA TYR A 209 15.21 0.83 0.84
C TYR A 209 14.01 0.79 -0.11
N VAL A 210 12.78 0.88 0.42
CA VAL A 210 11.58 0.96 -0.42
C VAL A 210 11.62 2.19 -1.35
N ASP A 211 11.99 3.35 -0.81
CA ASP A 211 12.10 4.59 -1.58
C ASP A 211 13.09 4.46 -2.75
N ALA A 212 14.23 3.80 -2.55
CA ALA A 212 15.23 3.59 -3.60
C ALA A 212 14.68 2.83 -4.84
N HIS A 213 13.59 2.06 -4.69
CA HIS A 213 13.01 1.26 -5.78
C HIS A 213 11.61 1.73 -6.21
N ILE A 214 10.91 2.55 -5.41
CA ILE A 214 9.49 2.93 -5.67
C ILE A 214 9.31 3.66 -7.00
N GLY A 215 10.32 4.43 -7.43
CA GLY A 215 10.29 5.15 -8.70
C GLY A 215 10.11 4.24 -9.91
N ARG A 216 10.68 3.02 -9.86
CA ARG A 216 10.47 1.99 -10.90
C ARG A 216 9.02 1.51 -10.93
N LEU A 217 8.41 1.29 -9.76
CA LEU A 217 6.98 0.90 -9.69
C LEU A 217 6.09 1.99 -10.28
N PHE A 218 6.33 3.25 -9.93
CA PHE A 218 5.55 4.38 -10.45
C PHE A 218 5.73 4.54 -11.96
N ALA A 219 6.97 4.43 -12.46
CA ALA A 219 7.24 4.47 -13.89
C ALA A 219 6.55 3.33 -14.64
N ALA A 220 6.56 2.10 -14.09
CA ALA A 220 5.82 0.97 -14.66
C ALA A 220 4.32 1.27 -14.69
N ALA A 221 3.74 1.69 -13.55
CA ALA A 221 2.31 1.94 -13.42
C ALA A 221 1.78 3.01 -14.38
N SER A 222 2.57 4.05 -14.72
CA SER A 222 2.15 5.08 -15.69
C SER A 222 2.69 4.88 -17.11
N SER A 223 3.43 3.81 -17.38
CA SER A 223 4.10 3.61 -18.68
C SER A 223 3.13 3.47 -19.86
N ARG A 224 1.93 2.94 -19.63
CA ARG A 224 0.93 2.67 -20.69
C ARG A 224 -0.16 3.74 -20.77
N ARG A 225 -0.52 4.32 -19.63
CA ARG A 225 -1.56 5.34 -19.49
C ARG A 225 -1.41 6.09 -18.18
N ARG A 226 -2.13 7.19 -18.05
CA ARG A 226 -2.21 7.93 -16.80
C ARG A 226 -2.76 7.03 -15.70
N ALA A 227 -2.11 7.02 -14.55
CA ALA A 227 -2.50 6.20 -13.41
C ALA A 227 -2.86 7.07 -12.20
N PHE A 228 -3.80 6.58 -11.39
CA PHE A 228 -4.09 7.14 -10.07
C PHE A 228 -3.52 6.21 -9.01
N ALA A 229 -2.54 6.71 -8.26
CA ALA A 229 -1.85 5.95 -7.24
C ALA A 229 -2.37 6.33 -5.85
N ILE A 230 -2.56 5.32 -5.00
CA ILE A 230 -2.78 5.44 -3.57
C ILE A 230 -1.63 4.72 -2.89
N VAL A 231 -0.91 5.40 -2.01
CA VAL A 231 0.16 4.85 -1.19
C VAL A 231 -0.21 5.10 0.26
N CYS A 232 -0.36 4.04 1.04
CA CYS A 232 -0.63 4.16 2.46
C CYS A 232 -0.02 3.00 3.23
N SER A 233 -0.13 3.04 4.56
CA SER A 233 0.05 1.83 5.36
C SER A 233 -1.29 1.20 5.73
N ASP A 234 -1.28 -0.10 5.94
CA ASP A 234 -2.43 -0.85 6.43
C ASP A 234 -2.56 -0.75 7.95
N HIS A 235 -1.43 -0.75 8.67
CA HIS A 235 -1.29 -0.47 10.09
C HIS A 235 0.16 -0.12 10.41
N GLY A 236 0.46 0.38 11.60
CA GLY A 236 1.83 0.55 12.08
C GLY A 236 2.33 -0.63 12.93
N THR A 237 3.40 -0.43 13.69
CA THR A 237 3.97 -1.42 14.61
C THR A 237 4.71 -0.75 15.77
N ALA A 238 4.70 -1.37 16.95
CA ALA A 238 5.42 -0.92 18.13
C ALA A 238 6.81 -1.61 18.24
N TYR A 239 7.80 -0.86 18.69
CA TYR A 239 9.19 -1.30 18.93
C TYR A 239 9.59 -1.09 20.40
N GLY A 240 8.70 -1.43 21.34
CA GLY A 240 8.85 -1.16 22.77
C GLY A 240 8.16 0.13 23.22
N ASP A 241 7.45 0.82 22.33
CA ASP A 241 6.66 2.02 22.66
C ASP A 241 5.69 1.71 23.81
N ASP A 242 5.81 2.42 24.94
CA ASP A 242 5.05 2.19 26.18
C ASP A 242 5.05 0.73 26.68
N GLY A 243 6.12 -0.02 26.38
CA GLY A 243 6.25 -1.44 26.73
C GLY A 243 5.55 -2.39 25.77
N TYR A 244 4.97 -1.90 24.67
CA TYR A 244 4.34 -2.70 23.62
C TYR A 244 5.29 -2.99 22.46
N THR A 245 5.19 -4.20 21.90
CA THR A 245 5.96 -4.62 20.71
C THR A 245 5.03 -5.29 19.71
N GLY A 246 5.21 -4.97 18.43
CA GLY A 246 4.40 -5.50 17.32
C GLY A 246 3.09 -4.75 17.11
N HIS A 247 2.10 -5.46 16.58
CA HIS A 247 0.80 -4.93 16.20
C HIS A 247 -0.32 -5.87 16.70
N ARG A 248 -1.59 -5.58 16.36
CA ARG A 248 -2.81 -6.11 17.03
C ARG A 248 -3.07 -5.52 18.42
N LEU A 249 -2.82 -4.22 18.57
CA LEU A 249 -2.96 -3.50 19.83
C LEU A 249 -3.45 -2.07 19.59
N GLY A 250 -4.01 -1.44 20.63
CA GLY A 250 -4.65 -0.12 20.59
C GLY A 250 -3.70 1.10 20.67
N HIS A 251 -2.40 0.91 20.41
CA HIS A 251 -1.40 1.97 20.57
C HIS A 251 -1.29 2.85 19.32
N GLU A 252 -0.95 4.13 19.50
CA GLU A 252 -0.86 5.11 18.40
C GLU A 252 0.13 4.67 17.31
N SER A 253 1.26 4.06 17.68
CA SER A 253 2.25 3.57 16.72
C SER A 253 1.70 2.46 15.80
N VAL A 254 0.55 1.85 16.11
CA VAL A 254 -0.14 0.87 15.27
C VAL A 254 -1.30 1.49 14.49
N TRP A 255 -2.01 2.45 15.07
CA TRP A 255 -3.19 3.03 14.44
C TRP A 255 -2.89 4.25 13.57
N THR A 256 -1.81 4.99 13.85
CA THR A 256 -1.46 6.20 13.10
C THR A 256 -0.54 5.86 11.92
N VAL A 257 -1.05 6.02 10.70
CA VAL A 257 -0.43 5.59 9.45
C VAL A 257 -0.31 6.72 8.42
N PRO A 258 0.71 6.66 7.55
CA PRO A 258 0.83 7.60 6.44
C PRO A 258 -0.14 7.26 5.30
N TYR A 259 -0.61 8.29 4.62
CA TYR A 259 -1.43 8.18 3.43
C TYR A 259 -1.09 9.27 2.42
N ALA A 260 -1.12 8.93 1.13
CA ALA A 260 -1.14 9.87 0.02
C ALA A 260 -1.85 9.26 -1.20
N HIS A 261 -2.42 10.11 -2.04
CA HIS A 261 -2.82 9.72 -3.39
C HIS A 261 -2.47 10.83 -4.38
N PHE A 262 -2.16 10.45 -5.62
CA PHE A 262 -1.73 11.38 -6.66
C PHE A 262 -1.88 10.75 -8.06
N PHE A 263 -1.82 11.58 -9.09
CA PHE A 263 -1.73 11.11 -10.47
C PHE A 263 -0.28 10.87 -10.87
N LEU A 264 -0.06 9.79 -11.61
CA LEU A 264 1.18 9.49 -12.30
C LEU A 264 0.97 9.71 -13.80
N GLU A 265 1.74 10.64 -14.36
CA GLU A 265 1.65 10.99 -15.77
C GLU A 265 2.52 10.05 -16.64
N PRO A 266 2.07 9.67 -17.84
CA PRO A 266 2.88 8.92 -18.79
C PRO A 266 4.12 9.69 -19.22
N GLY A 267 5.26 9.02 -19.32
CA GLY A 267 6.49 9.62 -19.84
C GLY A 267 7.15 10.67 -18.94
N ALA A 268 6.65 10.88 -17.72
CA ALA A 268 7.37 11.59 -16.67
C ALA A 268 8.58 10.73 -16.25
N THR A 269 9.67 10.86 -17.01
CA THR A 269 10.94 10.19 -16.71
C THR A 269 11.33 10.40 -15.26
N ALA A 270 11.81 9.33 -14.61
CA ALA A 270 12.56 9.42 -13.37
C ALA A 270 13.86 10.20 -13.64
N ARG A 271 13.74 11.53 -13.67
CA ARG A 271 14.88 12.42 -13.46
C ARG A 271 15.12 12.55 -11.97
#